data_AF-A0AAE4TJV2-F1
#
_entry.id   AF-A0AAE4TJV2-F1
#
_cell.length_a   1.000
_cell.length_b   1.000
_cell.length_c   1.000
_cell.angle_alpha   90.00
_cell.angle_beta   90.00
_cell.angle_gamma   90.00
#
_symmetry.space_group_name_H-M   'P 1'
#
loop_
_entity.id
_entity.type
_entity.pdbx_description
1 polymer ?
#
loop_
_entity_poly.entity_id
_entity_poly.type
_entity_poly.pdbx_seq_one_letter_code
_entity_poly.pdbx_strand_id
1 'polypeptide(L)'
;MANNKMKLTAELSLKEMALDSSQFFIPKKVKVDFTQARPKNKYKDGKPTDIVEGYMLNGIDERTANAVEQGLIDLEDVKTITIEVLGSFDEIEGAMAGAQLVFVELLDTRVMAQWVDGRNAGYKGLKLVASGLKLL
;
A
#
# COMPACT_ATOMS: atom_id res chain seq x y z
N MET A 1 -16.76 41.88 4.29
CA MET A 1 -16.17 40.60 3.87
C MET A 1 -15.63 39.90 5.09
N ALA A 2 -16.16 38.74 5.46
CA ALA A 2 -15.68 37.99 6.61
C ALA A 2 -14.30 37.39 6.29
N ASN A 3 -13.28 37.76 7.08
CA ASN A 3 -11.97 37.14 7.07
C ASN A 3 -12.07 35.73 7.68
N ASN A 4 -12.57 34.76 6.92
CA ASN A 4 -12.47 33.35 7.28
C ASN A 4 -11.04 32.86 7.01
N LYS A 5 -10.07 33.38 7.79
CA LYS A 5 -8.73 32.80 7.86
C LYS A 5 -8.85 31.50 8.66
N MET A 6 -8.81 30.35 7.98
CA MET A 6 -8.62 29.07 8.67
C MET A 6 -7.30 29.16 9.44
N LYS A 7 -7.37 29.16 10.78
CA LYS A 7 -6.18 28.97 11.60
C LYS A 7 -5.83 27.48 11.57
N LEU A 8 -4.75 27.14 10.87
CA LEU A 8 -4.11 25.83 10.97
C LEU A 8 -3.57 25.67 12.39
N THR A 9 -4.37 25.06 13.27
CA THR A 9 -4.04 24.83 14.69
C THR A 9 -3.52 23.41 14.95
N ALA A 10 -3.67 22.52 13.97
CA ALA A 10 -3.04 21.20 13.97
C ALA A 10 -1.73 21.26 13.18
N GLU A 11 -0.71 20.54 13.63
CA GLU A 11 0.48 20.27 12.81
C GLU A 11 0.02 19.58 11.52
N LEU A 12 0.19 20.24 10.39
CA LEU A 12 -0.19 19.68 9.10
C LEU A 12 0.77 18.54 8.75
N SER A 13 0.34 17.30 8.95
CA SER A 13 1.12 16.12 8.59
C SER A 13 0.74 15.61 7.19
N LEU A 14 1.67 15.75 6.24
CA LEU A 14 1.53 15.15 4.90
C LEU A 14 1.56 13.61 4.92
N LYS A 15 1.85 12.99 6.08
CA LYS A 15 1.87 11.53 6.23
C LYS A 15 0.47 10.91 6.19
N GLU A 16 -0.53 11.65 6.62
CA GLU A 16 -1.91 11.17 6.77
C GLU A 16 -2.84 11.68 5.67
N MET A 17 -2.32 12.52 4.77
CA MET A 17 -3.10 13.14 3.71
C MET A 17 -3.30 12.18 2.53
N ALA A 18 -4.56 11.90 2.20
CA ALA A 18 -4.92 11.26 0.94
C ALA A 18 -4.81 12.28 -0.19
N LEU A 19 -4.22 11.84 -1.31
CA LEU A 19 -4.17 12.63 -2.54
C LEU A 19 -5.47 12.44 -3.32
N ASP A 20 -5.79 13.41 -4.19
CA ASP A 20 -6.92 13.31 -5.10
C ASP A 20 -6.72 12.12 -6.05
N SER A 21 -7.48 11.06 -5.80
CA SER A 21 -7.35 9.78 -6.50
C SER A 21 -7.74 9.87 -7.97
N SER A 22 -8.49 10.89 -8.38
CA SER A 22 -8.85 11.10 -9.79
C SER A 22 -7.66 11.43 -10.68
N GLN A 23 -6.54 11.86 -10.09
CA GLN A 23 -5.30 12.19 -10.80
C GLN A 23 -4.41 10.97 -11.06
N PHE A 24 -4.82 9.80 -10.57
CA PHE A 24 -4.02 8.58 -10.63
C PHE A 24 -4.78 7.44 -11.28
N PHE A 25 -4.05 6.61 -12.02
CA PHE A 25 -4.57 5.30 -12.41
C PHE A 25 -4.43 4.35 -11.21
N ILE A 26 -5.56 3.92 -10.66
CA ILE A 26 -5.61 2.90 -9.61
C ILE A 26 -6.02 1.58 -10.27
N PRO A 27 -5.15 0.55 -10.26
CA PRO A 27 -5.47 -0.73 -10.88
C PRO A 27 -6.59 -1.44 -10.13
N LYS A 28 -7.54 -2.02 -10.87
CA LYS A 28 -8.64 -2.81 -10.30
C LYS A 28 -8.17 -4.15 -9.73
N LYS A 29 -7.15 -4.72 -10.37
CA LYS A 29 -6.53 -5.99 -9.96
C LYS A 29 -5.03 -5.84 -9.93
N VAL A 30 -4.43 -6.45 -8.93
CA VAL A 30 -2.99 -6.44 -8.72
C VAL A 30 -2.52 -7.85 -8.41
N LYS A 31 -1.48 -8.32 -9.10
CA LYS A 31 -0.79 -9.57 -8.79
C LYS A 31 0.16 -9.33 -7.63
N VAL A 32 0.01 -10.09 -6.55
CA VAL A 32 0.79 -9.94 -5.32
C VAL A 32 1.50 -11.25 -5.00
N ASP A 33 2.79 -11.14 -4.68
CA ASP A 33 3.59 -12.22 -4.10
C ASP A 33 3.51 -12.13 -2.56
N PHE A 34 2.72 -13.01 -1.95
CA PHE A 34 2.53 -13.02 -0.50
C PHE A 34 3.75 -13.54 0.27
N THR A 35 4.74 -14.15 -0.39
CA THR A 35 6.01 -14.51 0.29
C THR A 35 6.81 -13.27 0.70
N GLN A 36 6.54 -12.12 0.07
CA GLN A 36 7.19 -10.85 0.34
C GLN A 36 6.37 -9.89 1.21
N ALA A 37 5.16 -10.30 1.63
CA ALA A 37 4.30 -9.51 2.50
C ALA A 37 4.95 -9.28 3.87
N ARG A 38 4.82 -8.07 4.41
CA ARG A 38 5.42 -7.71 5.70
C ARG A 38 4.36 -7.14 6.65
N PRO A 39 4.25 -7.64 7.89
CA PRO A 39 3.37 -7.03 8.87
C PRO A 39 3.90 -5.63 9.21
N LYS A 40 2.97 -4.70 9.36
CA LYS A 40 3.19 -3.38 9.90
C LYS A 40 2.64 -3.39 11.32
N ASN A 41 3.53 -3.35 12.30
CA ASN A 41 3.13 -3.38 13.69
C ASN A 41 2.89 -1.97 14.21
N LYS A 42 1.92 -1.85 15.12
CA LYS A 42 1.67 -0.63 15.86
C LYS A 42 2.88 -0.29 16.74
N TYR A 43 3.24 0.97 16.81
CA TYR A 43 4.29 1.46 17.71
C TYR A 43 3.69 2.06 18.98
N LYS A 44 4.34 1.82 20.12
CA LYS A 44 4.05 2.45 21.40
C LYS A 44 5.36 2.85 22.07
N ASP A 45 5.47 4.11 22.49
CA ASP A 45 6.66 4.66 23.16
C ASP A 45 7.97 4.43 22.38
N GLY A 46 7.90 4.53 21.04
CA GLY A 46 9.05 4.33 20.15
C GLY A 46 9.47 2.87 19.94
N LYS A 47 8.73 1.89 20.49
CA LYS A 47 8.98 0.45 20.31
C LYS A 47 7.84 -0.19 19.50
N PRO A 48 8.14 -1.13 18.59
CA PRO A 48 7.11 -1.92 17.93
C PRO A 48 6.40 -2.79 18.98
N THR A 49 5.09 -2.93 18.82
CA THR A 49 4.27 -3.87 19.58
C THR A 49 4.07 -5.15 18.77
N ASP A 50 3.46 -6.17 19.37
CA ASP A 50 3.06 -7.40 18.67
C ASP A 50 1.70 -7.26 17.97
N ILE A 51 1.09 -6.06 18.00
CA ILE A 51 -0.20 -5.79 17.37
C ILE A 51 0.05 -5.36 15.93
N VAL A 52 -0.38 -6.19 14.98
CA VAL A 52 -0.38 -5.84 13.55
C VAL A 52 -1.48 -4.80 13.30
N GLU A 53 -1.11 -3.68 12.68
CA GLU A 53 -2.03 -2.61 12.26
C GLU A 53 -2.25 -2.57 10.75
N GLY A 54 -1.51 -3.38 9.99
CA GLY A 54 -1.67 -3.54 8.56
C GLY A 54 -0.59 -4.43 7.95
N TYR A 55 -0.63 -4.61 6.64
CA TYR A 55 0.39 -5.31 5.88
C TYR A 55 0.92 -4.43 4.75
N MET A 56 2.23 -4.48 4.54
CA MET A 56 2.89 -3.91 3.37
C MET A 56 3.06 -5.01 2.32
N LEU A 57 2.51 -4.76 1.13
CA LEU A 57 2.56 -5.64 -0.03
C LEU A 57 3.23 -4.91 -1.19
N ASN A 58 3.78 -5.68 -2.13
CA ASN A 58 4.21 -5.19 -3.43
C ASN A 58 3.39 -5.89 -4.50
N GLY A 59 2.89 -5.13 -5.46
CA GLY A 59 2.04 -5.70 -6.49
C GLY A 59 2.30 -5.14 -7.88
N ILE A 60 1.90 -5.90 -8.89
CA ILE A 60 2.00 -5.56 -10.31
C ILE A 60 0.57 -5.49 -10.86
N ASP A 61 0.22 -4.42 -11.58
CA ASP A 61 -1.12 -4.34 -12.18
C ASP A 61 -1.34 -5.45 -13.22
N GLU A 62 -2.60 -5.84 -13.44
CA GLU A 62 -2.98 -6.94 -14.34
C GLU A 62 -2.37 -6.85 -15.74
N ARG A 63 -2.33 -5.65 -16.35
CA ARG A 63 -1.81 -5.51 -17.71
C ARG A 63 -0.31 -5.78 -17.74
N THR A 64 0.43 -5.24 -16.79
CA THR A 64 1.88 -5.44 -16.69
C THR A 64 2.21 -6.89 -16.34
N ALA A 65 1.47 -7.50 -15.41
CA ALA A 65 1.64 -8.91 -15.04
C ALA A 65 1.44 -9.84 -16.25
N ASN A 66 0.39 -9.60 -17.05
CA ASN A 66 0.13 -10.37 -18.26
C ASN A 66 1.22 -10.18 -19.32
N ALA A 67 1.79 -8.97 -19.45
CA ALA A 67 2.89 -8.71 -20.38
C ALA A 67 4.17 -9.47 -19.98
N VAL A 68 4.46 -9.58 -18.68
CA VAL A 68 5.56 -10.41 -18.16
C VAL A 68 5.32 -11.89 -18.48
N GLU A 69 4.12 -12.40 -18.23
CA GLU A 69 3.78 -13.80 -18.51
C GLU A 69 3.89 -14.16 -20.00
N GLN A 70 3.61 -13.19 -20.88
CA GLN A 70 3.77 -13.34 -22.33
C GLN A 70 5.22 -13.17 -22.81
N GLY A 71 6.17 -12.89 -21.91
CA GLY A 71 7.57 -12.65 -22.25
C GLY A 71 7.79 -11.35 -23.03
N LEU A 72 6.88 -10.38 -22.94
CA LEU A 72 6.99 -9.08 -23.60
C LEU A 72 7.84 -8.08 -22.80
N ILE A 73 7.94 -8.29 -21.48
CA ILE A 73 8.67 -7.45 -20.54
C ILE A 73 9.38 -8.39 -19.55
N ASP A 74 10.63 -8.10 -19.24
CA ASP A 74 11.35 -8.82 -18.19
C ASP A 74 10.86 -8.40 -16.80
N LEU A 75 10.62 -9.37 -15.92
CA LEU A 75 10.12 -9.09 -14.57
C LEU A 75 11.05 -8.15 -13.77
N GLU A 76 12.37 -8.21 -14.03
CA GLU A 76 13.38 -7.36 -13.39
C GLU A 76 13.22 -5.88 -13.71
N ASP A 77 12.62 -5.56 -14.86
CA ASP A 77 12.35 -4.18 -15.30
C ASP A 77 11.00 -3.65 -14.78
N VAL A 78 10.19 -4.50 -14.14
CA VAL A 78 8.88 -4.12 -13.63
C VAL A 78 9.01 -3.44 -12.27
N LYS A 79 8.61 -2.18 -12.23
CA LYS A 79 8.44 -1.45 -10.98
C LYS A 79 7.13 -1.86 -10.30
N THR A 80 7.24 -2.36 -9.07
CA THR A 80 6.07 -2.73 -8.26
C THR A 80 5.40 -1.51 -7.63
N ILE A 81 4.12 -1.68 -7.34
CA ILE A 81 3.29 -0.74 -6.57
C ILE A 81 3.37 -1.14 -5.10
N THR A 82 3.81 -0.20 -4.26
CA THR A 82 3.73 -0.35 -2.80
C THR A 82 2.27 -0.23 -2.36
N ILE A 83 1.78 -1.22 -1.62
CA ILE A 83 0.41 -1.27 -1.11
C ILE A 83 0.45 -1.46 0.41
N GLU A 84 -0.34 -0.68 1.14
CA GLU A 84 -0.61 -0.87 2.57
C GLU A 84 -2.07 -1.31 2.73
N VAL A 85 -2.30 -2.46 3.37
CA VAL A 85 -3.63 -3.01 3.59
C VAL A 85 -3.95 -2.98 5.08
N LEU A 86 -5.05 -2.32 5.45
CA LEU A 86 -5.41 -2.02 6.84
C LEU A 86 -6.41 -3.04 7.45
N GLY A 87 -6.75 -4.08 6.69
CA GLY A 87 -7.68 -5.14 7.08
C GLY A 87 -7.43 -6.43 6.29
N SER A 88 -8.39 -7.35 6.32
CA SER A 88 -8.29 -8.67 5.67
C SER A 88 -7.07 -9.50 6.12
N PHE A 89 -6.75 -9.42 7.42
CA PHE A 89 -5.53 -10.03 7.97
C PHE A 89 -5.55 -11.56 7.85
N ASP A 90 -6.68 -12.20 8.17
CA ASP A 90 -6.82 -13.65 8.07
C ASP A 90 -6.57 -14.15 6.62
N GLU A 91 -7.11 -13.45 5.62
CA GLU A 91 -6.89 -13.77 4.21
C GLU A 91 -5.42 -13.58 3.80
N ILE A 92 -4.79 -12.50 4.26
CA ILE A 92 -3.38 -12.21 3.98
C ILE A 92 -2.48 -13.27 4.63
N GLU A 93 -2.68 -13.56 5.90
CA GLU A 93 -1.90 -14.57 6.64
C GLU A 93 -2.06 -15.96 6.04
N GLY A 94 -3.28 -16.33 5.62
CA GLY A 94 -3.53 -17.56 4.88
C GLY A 94 -2.79 -17.63 3.55
N ALA A 95 -2.79 -16.53 2.78
CA ALA A 95 -2.05 -16.44 1.52
C ALA A 95 -0.52 -16.48 1.73
N MET A 96 -0.02 -15.87 2.80
CA MET A 96 1.39 -15.95 3.21
C MET A 96 1.80 -17.38 3.57
N ALA A 97 0.99 -18.06 4.40
CA ALA A 97 1.25 -19.45 4.79
C ALA A 97 1.26 -20.40 3.58
N GLY A 98 0.42 -20.11 2.57
CA GLY A 98 0.39 -20.84 1.30
C GLY A 98 1.42 -20.41 0.27
N ALA A 99 2.31 -19.45 0.56
CA ALA A 99 3.27 -18.87 -0.38
C ALA A 99 2.63 -18.46 -1.72
N GLN A 100 1.45 -17.85 -1.66
CA GLN A 100 0.64 -17.59 -2.85
C GLN A 100 1.16 -16.42 -3.69
N LEU A 101 1.10 -16.61 -5.01
CA LEU A 101 1.29 -15.56 -6.02
C LEU A 101 -0.02 -15.42 -6.81
N VAL A 102 -0.88 -14.50 -6.40
CA VAL A 102 -2.27 -14.44 -6.87
C VAL A 102 -2.72 -13.00 -7.15
N PHE A 103 -3.78 -12.88 -7.95
CA PHE A 103 -4.43 -11.60 -8.17
C PHE A 103 -5.33 -11.24 -6.99
N VAL A 104 -5.36 -9.95 -6.65
CA VAL A 104 -6.24 -9.40 -5.63
C VAL A 104 -6.97 -8.17 -6.12
N GLU A 105 -8.15 -7.93 -5.57
CA GLU A 105 -8.89 -6.68 -5.67
C GLU A 105 -8.70 -5.89 -4.36
N LEU A 106 -8.33 -4.61 -4.47
CA LEU A 106 -8.10 -3.73 -3.31
C LEU A 106 -9.39 -2.98 -2.95
N LEU A 107 -9.77 -3.00 -1.67
CA LEU A 107 -10.99 -2.36 -1.17
C LEU A 107 -10.72 -0.92 -0.71
N ASP A 108 -11.65 0.00 -0.99
CA ASP A 108 -11.62 1.42 -0.63
C ASP A 108 -10.23 2.06 -0.75
N THR A 109 -9.65 1.95 -1.94
CA THR A 109 -8.26 2.33 -2.18
C THR A 109 -8.10 3.85 -2.26
N ARG A 110 -7.07 4.37 -1.57
CA ARG A 110 -6.64 5.77 -1.63
C ARG A 110 -5.15 5.86 -1.99
N VAL A 111 -4.77 6.91 -2.70
CA VAL A 111 -3.36 7.23 -2.97
C VAL A 111 -2.82 8.08 -1.82
N MET A 112 -1.69 7.66 -1.24
CA MET A 112 -1.03 8.40 -0.17
C MET A 112 0.46 8.53 -0.45
N ALA A 113 1.09 9.55 0.13
CA ALA A 113 2.53 9.65 0.14
C ALA A 113 3.13 8.51 0.99
N GLN A 114 4.13 7.84 0.44
CA GLN A 114 4.92 6.85 1.17
C GLN A 114 6.01 7.58 1.95
N TRP A 115 5.81 7.67 3.26
CA TRP A 115 6.81 8.14 4.20
C TRP A 115 7.43 6.94 4.91
N VAL A 116 8.76 6.95 5.02
CA VAL A 116 9.51 5.98 5.83
C VAL A 116 10.09 6.73 7.02
N ASP A 117 10.06 6.09 8.19
CA ASP A 117 10.67 6.58 9.43
C ASP A 117 11.97 5.81 9.74
N GLY A 118 12.81 6.33 10.62
CA GLY A 118 14.07 5.69 11.06
C GLY A 118 15.32 6.12 10.27
N ARG A 119 16.27 5.20 10.07
CA ARG A 119 17.63 5.52 9.57
C ARG A 119 17.65 6.13 8.16
N ASN A 120 16.65 5.83 7.33
CA ASN A 120 16.50 6.39 5.98
C ASN A 120 15.14 7.10 5.85
N ALA A 121 14.85 7.96 6.83
CA ALA A 121 13.57 8.66 6.90
C ALA A 121 13.34 9.59 5.70
N GLY A 122 12.06 9.80 5.38
CA GLY A 122 11.63 10.74 4.35
C GLY A 122 10.66 10.15 3.35
N TYR A 123 10.32 10.97 2.36
CA TYR A 123 9.44 10.61 1.25
C TYR A 123 10.12 9.60 0.32
N LYS A 124 9.42 8.51 -0.02
CA LYS A 124 9.91 7.46 -0.93
C LYS A 124 9.10 7.33 -2.21
N GLY A 125 7.96 8.01 -2.32
CA GLY A 125 7.09 7.91 -3.48
C GLY A 125 5.63 7.89 -3.07
N LEU A 126 4.81 7.27 -3.91
CA LEU A 126 3.39 7.07 -3.65
C LEU A 126 3.16 5.60 -3.25
N LYS A 127 2.14 5.39 -2.43
CA LYS A 127 1.61 4.07 -2.11
C LYS A 127 0.09 4.07 -2.28
N LEU A 128 -0.45 2.89 -2.54
CA LEU A 128 -1.86 2.65 -2.36
C LEU A 128 -2.10 2.25 -0.90
N VAL A 129 -3.17 2.76 -0.30
CA VAL A 129 -3.66 2.31 1.00
C VAL A 129 -5.07 1.80 0.81
N ALA A 130 -5.33 0.56 1.19
CA ALA A 130 -6.61 -0.13 1.03
C ALA A 130 -7.20 -0.51 2.40
N SER A 131 -8.52 -0.48 2.53
CA SER A 131 -9.21 -0.92 3.74
C SER A 131 -9.10 -2.44 3.96
N GLY A 132 -8.91 -3.18 2.87
CA GLY A 132 -8.78 -4.64 2.84
C GLY A 132 -8.47 -5.11 1.42
N LEU A 133 -8.48 -6.41 1.22
CA LEU A 133 -8.35 -7.03 -0.10
C LEU A 133 -9.26 -8.23 -0.26
N LYS A 134 -9.46 -8.64 -1.51
CA LYS A 134 -10.11 -9.90 -1.87
C LYS A 134 -9.21 -10.68 -2.82
N LEU A 135 -8.93 -11.93 -2.48
CA LEU A 135 -8.23 -12.88 -3.36
C LEU A 135 -9.14 -13.26 -4.54
N LEU A 136 -8.56 -13.39 -5.75
CA LEU A 136 -9.28 -13.69 -7.00
C LEU A 136 -8.95 -15.09 -7.54
#